data_AF-A0A839E7I4-F1
#
_entry.id   AF-A0A839E7I4-F1
#
_cell.length_a   1.000
_cell.length_b   1.000
_cell.length_c   1.000
_cell.angle_alpha   90.00
_cell.angle_beta   90.00
_cell.angle_gamma   90.00
#
_symmetry.space_group_name_H-M   'P 1'
#
loop_
_entity.id
_entity.type
_entity.pdbx_description
1 polymer ?
#
loop_
_entity_poly.entity_id
_entity_poly.type
_entity_poly.pdbx_seq_one_letter_code
_entity_poly.pdbx_strand_id
1 'polypeptide(L)'
;MALTVAGFAIAGRPMVPDLLMHVFVRFLPFVVTAWSLGMFRRVRLDHVAALKGRALRAEAEREERARRAVADERTRIARDVHDVVAHALSVITSQANGGRYAARGDPERGIEALNTIAGTGRQALADGRGTLTVLRDDADVERELFPRPLLKDLPALFDRVREAGVAVEHSERGSEHALSPVTELAVFRLVQEALTNTLKHVGPGARAEVDLSWCRDELVIAVRDDGPGPTSAEGGQGLVRAGFVMVVESQEDMRVVGEAGDGHDALHQLTAADVVLMDVRMPRMDGVEATRRVLTGHRAPKVVMLTTYDLDEYAFAALRAGAGGFLVKDSDPDIAAARSATMRGGGRVTGGPARRDPHRSPR
;
A
#
# COMPACT_ATOMS: atom_id res chain seq x y z
N MET A 1 -122.21 30.50 -47.37
CA MET A 1 -120.90 31.07 -47.72
C MET A 1 -120.16 31.39 -46.42
N ALA A 2 -119.25 30.52 -45.97
CA ALA A 2 -118.10 30.83 -45.10
C ALA A 2 -117.38 29.52 -44.74
N LEU A 3 -116.06 29.54 -44.94
CA LEU A 3 -115.09 28.45 -44.98
C LEU A 3 -114.99 27.59 -43.72
N THR A 4 -114.90 26.28 -43.93
CA THR A 4 -114.28 25.29 -43.04
C THR A 4 -112.75 25.42 -43.15
N VAL A 5 -112.07 25.84 -42.08
CA VAL A 5 -110.60 25.77 -41.98
C VAL A 5 -110.25 24.56 -41.11
N ALA A 6 -109.86 23.46 -41.75
CA ALA A 6 -109.29 22.29 -41.10
C ALA A 6 -107.80 22.57 -40.80
N GLY A 7 -107.48 22.89 -39.56
CA GLY A 7 -106.10 22.99 -39.08
C GLY A 7 -105.53 21.60 -38.83
N PHE A 8 -104.63 21.12 -39.69
CA PHE A 8 -103.86 19.90 -39.46
C PHE A 8 -102.66 20.26 -38.57
N ALA A 9 -102.71 19.91 -37.28
CA ALA A 9 -101.56 19.98 -36.40
C ALA A 9 -100.70 18.73 -36.59
N ILE A 10 -99.63 18.83 -37.39
CA ILE A 10 -98.59 17.80 -37.43
C ILE A 10 -97.75 17.96 -36.16
N ALA A 11 -98.09 17.19 -35.13
CA ALA A 11 -97.23 17.00 -33.97
C ALA A 11 -96.05 16.10 -34.36
N GLY A 12 -95.02 16.70 -34.97
CA GLY A 12 -93.73 16.05 -35.10
C GLY A 12 -93.13 15.90 -33.70
N ARG A 13 -93.26 14.71 -33.08
CA ARG A 13 -92.48 14.37 -31.89
C ARG A 13 -91.00 14.49 -32.26
N PRO A 14 -90.20 15.36 -31.62
CA PRO A 14 -88.76 15.28 -31.78
C PRO A 14 -88.34 14.00 -31.06
N MET A 15 -88.18 12.90 -31.79
CA MET A 15 -87.78 11.60 -31.22
C MET A 15 -86.26 11.52 -30.96
N VAL A 16 -85.54 12.57 -31.36
CA VAL A 16 -84.07 12.66 -31.30
C VAL A 16 -83.52 13.19 -29.96
N PRO A 17 -84.14 14.17 -29.25
CA PRO A 17 -83.62 14.71 -27.98
C PRO A 17 -83.61 13.68 -26.84
N ASP A 18 -84.65 12.83 -26.74
CA ASP A 18 -84.79 11.88 -25.63
C ASP A 18 -83.78 10.73 -25.73
N LEU A 19 -83.57 10.23 -26.96
CA LEU A 19 -82.54 9.23 -27.24
C LEU A 19 -81.13 9.80 -26.99
N LEU A 20 -80.86 11.02 -27.46
CA LEU A 20 -79.58 11.71 -27.19
C LEU A 20 -79.35 11.93 -25.69
N MET A 21 -80.40 12.28 -24.94
CA MET A 21 -80.33 12.47 -23.49
C MET A 21 -80.02 11.17 -22.76
N HIS A 22 -80.70 10.06 -23.09
CA HIS A 22 -80.41 8.75 -22.49
C HIS A 22 -79.01 8.22 -22.83
N VAL A 23 -78.54 8.45 -24.06
CA VAL A 23 -77.16 8.15 -24.49
C VAL A 23 -76.18 8.99 -23.67
N PHE A 24 -76.36 10.31 -23.61
CA PHE A 24 -75.49 11.21 -22.85
C PHE A 24 -75.39 10.84 -21.37
N VAL A 25 -76.53 10.60 -20.71
CA VAL A 25 -76.58 10.20 -19.29
C VAL A 25 -75.86 8.88 -19.03
N ARG A 26 -75.94 7.92 -19.96
CA ARG A 26 -75.22 6.64 -19.83
C ARG A 26 -73.71 6.76 -20.07
N PHE A 27 -73.26 7.64 -20.97
CA PHE A 27 -71.83 7.81 -21.30
C PHE A 27 -71.09 8.78 -20.36
N LEU A 28 -71.78 9.77 -19.78
CA LEU A 28 -71.21 10.74 -18.85
C LEU A 28 -70.38 10.13 -17.69
N PRO A 29 -70.84 9.10 -16.95
CA PRO A 29 -70.03 8.51 -15.87
C PRO A 29 -68.75 7.85 -16.37
N PHE A 30 -68.74 7.27 -17.58
CA PHE A 30 -67.53 6.71 -18.18
C PHE A 30 -66.52 7.80 -18.52
N VAL A 31 -66.98 8.92 -19.07
CA VAL A 31 -66.14 10.09 -19.36
C VAL A 31 -65.56 10.68 -18.07
N VAL A 32 -66.40 10.87 -17.05
CA VAL A 32 -65.97 11.40 -15.74
C VAL A 32 -64.99 10.45 -15.05
N THR A 33 -65.22 9.14 -15.09
CA THR A 33 -64.33 8.13 -14.51
C THR A 33 -63.00 8.09 -15.25
N ALA A 34 -63.01 8.09 -16.58
CA ALA A 34 -61.80 8.14 -17.40
C ALA A 34 -61.00 9.42 -17.15
N TRP A 35 -61.67 10.57 -17.08
CA TRP A 35 -61.06 11.86 -16.75
C TRP A 35 -60.47 11.88 -15.34
N SER A 36 -61.23 11.39 -14.35
CA SER A 36 -60.79 11.30 -12.94
C SER A 36 -59.58 10.37 -12.78
N LEU A 37 -59.60 9.20 -13.43
CA LEU A 37 -58.49 8.25 -13.42
C LEU A 37 -57.26 8.83 -14.12
N GLY A 38 -57.46 9.56 -15.23
CA GLY A 38 -56.40 10.31 -15.91
C GLY A 38 -55.78 11.38 -15.02
N MET A 39 -56.59 12.16 -14.32
CA MET A 39 -56.15 13.18 -13.36
C MET A 39 -55.40 12.55 -12.18
N PHE A 40 -55.92 11.46 -11.61
CA PHE A 40 -55.24 10.73 -10.53
C PHE A 40 -53.89 10.18 -10.99
N ARG A 41 -53.83 9.58 -12.19
CA ARG A 41 -52.58 9.09 -12.78
C ARG A 41 -51.59 10.23 -13.01
N ARG A 42 -52.04 11.38 -13.54
CA ARG A 42 -51.19 12.57 -13.75
C ARG A 42 -50.59 13.05 -12.42
N VAL A 43 -51.41 13.27 -11.38
CA VAL A 43 -50.93 13.71 -10.06
C VAL A 43 -49.96 12.70 -9.45
N ARG A 44 -50.24 11.39 -9.58
CA ARG A 44 -49.33 10.34 -9.09
C ARG A 44 -48.00 10.36 -9.83
N LEU A 45 -48.01 10.52 -11.16
CA LEU A 45 -46.79 10.62 -11.97
C LEU A 45 -46.00 11.88 -11.61
N ASP A 46 -46.66 13.02 -11.46
CA ASP A 46 -46.02 14.29 -11.07
C ASP A 46 -45.42 14.20 -9.67
N HIS A 47 -46.10 13.55 -8.72
CA HIS A 47 -45.59 13.35 -7.36
C HIS A 47 -44.36 12.42 -7.35
N VAL A 48 -44.40 11.32 -8.10
CA VAL A 48 -43.25 10.40 -8.24
C VAL A 48 -42.07 11.12 -8.92
N ALA A 49 -42.34 11.92 -9.96
CA ALA A 49 -41.31 12.72 -10.62
C ALA A 49 -40.70 13.75 -9.66
N ALA A 50 -41.52 14.41 -8.84
CA ALA A 50 -41.06 15.36 -7.84
C ALA A 50 -40.23 14.70 -6.72
N LEU A 51 -40.61 13.50 -6.27
CA LEU A 51 -39.84 12.73 -5.28
C LEU A 51 -38.50 12.27 -5.86
N LYS A 52 -38.49 11.74 -7.10
CA LYS A 52 -37.25 11.38 -7.80
C LYS A 52 -36.33 12.59 -7.99
N GLY A 53 -36.89 13.73 -8.41
CA GLY A 53 -36.13 14.97 -8.58
C GLY A 53 -35.50 15.46 -7.27
N ARG A 54 -36.20 15.32 -6.13
CA ARG A 54 -35.63 15.63 -4.81
C ARG A 54 -34.55 14.64 -4.39
N ALA A 55 -34.73 13.35 -4.62
CA ALA A 55 -33.74 12.33 -4.30
C ALA A 55 -32.42 12.54 -5.07
N LEU A 56 -32.51 12.75 -6.39
CA LEU A 56 -31.33 13.02 -7.23
C LEU A 56 -30.57 14.27 -6.80
N ARG A 57 -31.28 15.34 -6.43
CA ARG A 57 -30.63 16.57 -5.91
C ARG A 57 -29.95 16.33 -4.57
N ALA A 58 -30.61 15.63 -3.66
CA ALA A 58 -30.04 15.30 -2.36
C ALA A 58 -28.79 14.41 -2.49
N GLU A 59 -28.78 13.48 -3.45
CA GLU A 59 -27.62 12.64 -3.76
C GLU A 59 -26.47 13.48 -4.34
N ALA A 60 -26.74 14.33 -5.32
CA ALA A 60 -25.73 15.23 -5.89
C ALA A 60 -25.12 16.19 -4.85
N GLU A 61 -25.94 16.75 -3.95
CA GLU A 61 -25.45 17.58 -2.85
C GLU A 61 -24.60 16.79 -1.84
N ARG A 62 -24.92 15.52 -1.59
CA ARG A 62 -24.12 14.66 -0.70
C ARG A 62 -22.75 14.38 -1.32
N GLU A 63 -22.71 14.06 -2.61
CA GLU A 63 -21.44 13.87 -3.33
C GLU A 63 -20.61 15.15 -3.30
N GLU A 64 -21.23 16.31 -3.55
CA GLU A 64 -20.51 17.58 -3.55
C GLU A 64 -19.98 17.93 -2.15
N ARG A 65 -20.78 17.71 -1.09
CA ARG A 65 -20.33 17.87 0.30
C ARG A 65 -19.18 16.92 0.63
N ALA A 66 -19.25 15.66 0.21
CA ALA A 66 -18.18 14.69 0.42
C ALA A 66 -16.89 15.13 -0.28
N ARG A 67 -16.97 15.59 -1.55
CA ARG A 67 -15.81 16.11 -2.30
C ARG A 67 -15.21 17.35 -1.63
N ARG A 68 -16.04 18.29 -1.17
CA ARG A 68 -15.58 19.47 -0.42
C ARG A 68 -14.89 19.07 0.88
N ALA A 69 -15.49 18.16 1.65
CA ALA A 69 -14.90 17.67 2.90
C ALA A 69 -13.51 17.05 2.68
N VAL A 70 -13.34 16.24 1.62
CA VAL A 70 -12.02 15.68 1.26
C VAL A 70 -11.02 16.78 0.87
N ALA A 71 -11.44 17.80 0.11
CA ALA A 71 -10.55 18.90 -0.27
C ALA A 71 -10.12 19.77 0.93
N ASP A 72 -11.05 20.04 1.86
CA ASP A 72 -10.78 20.77 3.09
C ASP A 72 -9.81 19.99 3.99
N GLU A 73 -10.01 18.68 4.08
CA GLU A 73 -9.13 17.75 4.78
C GLU A 73 -7.71 17.79 4.21
N ARG A 74 -7.57 17.65 2.88
CA ARG A 74 -6.28 17.73 2.19
C ARG A 74 -5.54 19.04 2.48
N THR A 75 -6.28 20.16 2.49
CA THR A 75 -5.70 21.48 2.78
C THR A 75 -5.26 21.58 4.24
N ARG A 76 -5.98 20.94 5.18
CA ARG A 76 -5.60 20.87 6.59
C ARG A 76 -4.31 20.06 6.78
N ILE A 77 -4.24 18.84 6.24
CA ILE A 77 -3.01 18.02 6.33
C ILE A 77 -1.81 18.72 5.71
N ALA A 78 -1.99 19.40 4.57
CA ALA A 78 -0.90 20.17 3.96
C ALA A 78 -0.35 21.26 4.90
N ARG A 79 -1.23 21.95 5.65
CA ARG A 79 -0.82 22.93 6.67
C ARG A 79 -0.11 22.27 7.85
N ASP A 80 -0.63 21.15 8.35
CA ASP A 80 0.01 20.45 9.48
C ASP A 80 1.42 19.95 9.11
N VAL A 81 1.59 19.42 7.89
CA VAL A 81 2.91 19.06 7.35
C VAL A 81 3.80 20.30 7.21
N HIS A 82 3.27 21.39 6.66
CA HIS A 82 4.02 22.64 6.52
C HIS A 82 4.50 23.18 7.86
N ASP A 83 3.68 23.13 8.91
CA ASP A 83 4.01 23.61 10.25
C ASP A 83 5.12 22.78 10.89
N VAL A 84 5.07 21.44 10.76
CA VAL A 84 6.15 20.54 11.22
C VAL A 84 7.47 20.85 10.51
N VAL A 85 7.42 21.00 9.19
CA VAL A 85 8.62 21.30 8.39
C VAL A 85 9.17 22.69 8.71
N ALA A 86 8.31 23.71 8.76
CA ALA A 86 8.71 25.09 9.05
C ALA A 86 9.33 25.23 10.44
N HIS A 87 8.73 24.57 11.44
CA HIS A 87 9.27 24.55 12.79
C HIS A 87 10.65 23.88 12.84
N ALA A 88 10.81 22.71 12.21
CA ALA A 88 12.08 22.01 12.15
C ALA A 88 13.17 22.83 11.46
N LEU A 89 12.85 23.48 10.34
CA LEU A 89 13.78 24.36 9.63
C LEU A 89 14.21 25.56 10.49
N SER A 90 13.29 26.12 11.28
CA SER A 90 13.62 27.21 12.21
C SER A 90 14.63 26.78 13.28
N VAL A 91 14.42 25.59 13.88
CA VAL A 91 15.37 25.03 14.86
C VAL A 91 16.72 24.72 14.21
N ILE A 92 16.72 24.09 13.02
CA ILE A 92 17.93 23.75 12.28
C ILE A 92 18.73 25.01 11.92
N THR A 93 18.08 26.04 11.40
CA THR A 93 18.75 27.30 11.01
C THR A 93 19.30 28.03 12.23
N SER A 94 18.57 28.04 13.35
CA SER A 94 19.05 28.60 14.62
C SER A 94 20.29 27.86 15.15
N GLN A 95 20.24 26.52 15.18
CA GLN A 95 21.35 25.68 15.62
C GLN A 95 22.56 25.76 14.69
N ALA A 96 22.36 25.86 13.37
CA ALA A 96 23.44 26.02 12.41
C ALA A 96 24.18 27.34 12.63
N ASN A 97 23.45 28.44 12.88
CA ASN A 97 24.05 29.75 13.16
C ASN A 97 24.77 29.78 14.50
N GLY A 98 24.17 29.21 15.56
CA GLY A 98 24.78 29.11 16.89
C GLY A 98 26.02 28.21 16.92
N GLY A 99 25.92 27.03 16.31
CA GLY A 99 27.00 26.06 16.19
C GLY A 99 28.20 26.62 15.42
N ARG A 100 27.98 27.37 14.34
CA ARG A 100 29.06 28.00 13.56
C ARG A 100 29.82 29.07 14.36
N TYR A 101 29.16 29.74 15.31
CA TYR A 101 29.81 30.71 16.19
C TYR A 101 30.56 30.00 17.33
N ALA A 102 29.93 29.01 17.98
CA ALA A 102 30.51 28.25 19.08
C ALA A 102 31.73 27.40 18.68
N ALA A 103 31.69 26.80 17.48
CA ALA A 103 32.77 25.95 16.95
C ALA A 103 34.13 26.67 16.81
N ARG A 104 34.14 28.01 16.77
CA ARG A 104 35.39 28.80 16.72
C ARG A 104 36.14 28.81 18.04
N GLY A 105 35.43 28.68 19.17
CA GLY A 105 36.02 28.64 20.50
C GLY A 105 36.09 27.23 21.08
N ASP A 106 35.18 26.35 20.65
CA ASP A 106 35.06 24.98 21.14
C ASP A 106 34.50 24.07 20.04
N PRO A 107 35.35 23.22 19.41
CA PRO A 107 34.94 22.30 18.35
C PRO A 107 33.88 21.29 18.79
N GLU A 108 33.85 20.86 20.06
CA GLU A 108 32.87 19.87 20.54
C GLU A 108 31.45 20.44 20.51
N ARG A 109 31.27 21.72 20.85
CA ARG A 109 29.98 22.41 20.72
C ARG A 109 29.50 22.52 19.27
N GLY A 110 30.42 22.56 18.31
CA GLY A 110 30.08 22.48 16.89
C GLY A 110 29.49 21.13 16.50
N ILE A 111 30.09 20.04 17.01
CA ILE A 111 29.62 18.67 16.79
C ILE A 111 28.25 18.45 17.46
N GLU A 112 28.05 18.97 18.67
CA GLU A 112 26.77 18.90 19.38
C GLU A 112 25.63 19.59 18.62
N ALA A 113 25.89 20.77 18.04
CA ALA A 113 24.93 21.47 17.19
C ALA A 113 24.56 20.66 15.93
N LEU A 114 25.55 20.01 15.28
CA LEU A 114 25.32 19.13 14.13
C LEU A 114 24.48 17.90 14.50
N ASN A 115 24.73 17.29 15.67
CA ASN A 115 23.93 16.18 16.17
C ASN A 115 22.47 16.60 16.44
N THR A 116 22.26 17.79 16.99
CA THR A 116 20.93 18.37 17.24
C THR A 116 20.19 18.63 15.92
N ILE A 117 20.87 19.16 14.90
CA ILE A 117 20.33 19.36 13.56
C ILE A 117 19.91 18.02 12.94
N ALA A 118 20.79 17.00 12.99
CA ALA A 118 20.51 15.67 12.44
C ALA A 118 19.34 14.99 13.17
N GLY A 119 19.26 15.13 14.50
CA GLY A 119 18.14 14.64 15.31
C GLY A 119 16.81 15.31 14.92
N THR A 120 16.80 16.63 14.84
CA THR A 120 15.61 17.43 14.49
C THR A 120 15.11 17.09 13.08
N GLY A 121 16.02 16.93 12.12
CA GLY A 121 15.67 16.54 10.74
C GLY A 121 15.07 15.14 10.65
N ARG A 122 15.63 14.16 11.37
CA ARG A 122 15.08 12.79 11.42
C ARG A 122 13.70 12.75 12.06
N GLN A 123 13.51 13.49 13.16
CA GLN A 123 12.23 13.57 13.86
C GLN A 123 11.15 14.21 12.97
N ALA A 124 11.45 15.34 12.32
CA ALA A 124 10.49 16.02 11.45
C ALA A 124 10.06 15.16 10.25
N LEU A 125 10.97 14.37 9.69
CA LEU A 125 10.66 13.41 8.62
C LEU A 125 9.80 12.23 9.13
N ALA A 126 9.98 11.80 10.38
CA ALA A 126 9.14 10.78 10.99
C ALA A 126 7.74 11.32 11.26
N ASP A 127 7.63 12.53 11.82
CA ASP A 127 6.37 13.20 12.13
C ASP A 127 5.57 13.50 10.85
N GLY A 128 6.23 13.98 9.79
CA GLY A 128 5.62 14.20 8.47
C GLY A 128 5.14 12.91 7.80
N ARG A 129 5.82 11.77 8.01
CA ARG A 129 5.33 10.47 7.55
C ARG A 129 4.16 9.96 8.39
N GLY A 130 4.18 10.23 9.70
CA GLY A 130 3.10 9.87 10.62
C GLY A 130 1.78 10.56 10.28
N THR A 131 1.80 11.85 9.94
CA THR A 131 0.60 12.60 9.53
C THR A 131 0.03 12.12 8.19
N LEU A 132 0.90 11.68 7.26
CA LEU A 132 0.49 11.11 5.98
C LEU A 132 -0.06 9.67 6.10
N THR A 133 0.34 8.92 7.13
CA THR A 133 -0.08 7.51 7.31
C THR A 133 -1.56 7.37 7.73
N VAL A 134 -2.16 8.43 8.29
CA VAL A 134 -3.57 8.43 8.75
C VAL A 134 -4.58 8.62 7.60
N LEU A 135 -4.12 9.01 6.40
CA LEU A 135 -4.91 9.06 5.16
C LEU A 135 -4.56 7.91 4.21
N ARG A 136 -4.64 6.66 4.67
CA ARG A 136 -4.40 5.49 3.81
C ARG A 136 -5.72 4.98 3.23
N ASP A 137 -6.02 5.45 2.01
CA ASP A 137 -6.80 4.71 0.99
C ASP A 137 -6.58 5.25 -0.45
N ASP A 138 -6.05 6.47 -0.63
CA ASP A 138 -5.75 7.02 -1.96
C ASP A 138 -4.27 6.82 -2.34
N ALA A 139 -3.92 5.63 -2.85
CA ALA A 139 -2.58 5.29 -3.37
C ALA A 139 -2.08 6.22 -4.51
N ASP A 140 -2.97 7.03 -5.08
CA ASP A 140 -2.66 7.94 -6.19
C ASP A 140 -2.11 9.30 -5.72
N VAL A 141 -2.49 9.78 -4.52
CA VAL A 141 -1.97 11.05 -3.97
C VAL A 141 -0.49 10.91 -3.57
N GLU A 142 -0.11 9.76 -3.02
CA GLU A 142 1.29 9.46 -2.71
C GLU A 142 2.16 9.37 -3.97
N ARG A 143 1.62 8.85 -5.08
CA ARG A 143 2.30 8.76 -6.39
C ARG A 143 2.51 10.14 -7.04
N GLU A 144 1.56 11.06 -6.91
CA GLU A 144 1.66 12.41 -7.48
C GLU A 144 2.64 13.32 -6.70
N LEU A 145 2.68 13.19 -5.37
CA LEU A 145 3.55 14.01 -4.51
C LEU A 145 4.97 13.46 -4.39
N PHE A 146 5.16 12.14 -4.51
CA PHE A 146 6.45 11.48 -4.43
C PHE A 146 6.55 10.45 -5.56
N PRO A 147 7.07 10.83 -6.75
CA PRO A 147 7.24 9.87 -7.83
C PRO A 147 8.08 8.71 -7.32
N ARG A 148 7.55 7.48 -7.46
CA ARG A 148 8.24 6.27 -7.00
C ARG A 148 9.54 6.16 -7.80
N PRO A 149 10.69 6.01 -7.14
CA PRO A 149 11.94 5.86 -7.85
C PRO A 149 11.94 4.55 -8.64
N LEU A 150 12.39 4.65 -9.88
CA LEU A 150 12.47 3.57 -10.86
C LEU A 150 13.95 3.20 -11.09
N LEU A 151 14.20 2.08 -11.78
CA LEU A 151 15.56 1.66 -12.13
C LEU A 151 16.33 2.73 -12.90
N LYS A 152 15.65 3.45 -13.80
CA LYS A 152 16.23 4.56 -14.56
C LYS A 152 16.75 5.72 -13.71
N ASP A 153 16.37 5.79 -12.43
CA ASP A 153 16.80 6.84 -11.50
C ASP A 153 18.10 6.47 -10.76
N LEU A 154 18.62 5.24 -10.93
CA LEU A 154 19.89 4.78 -10.34
C LEU A 154 21.10 5.66 -10.70
N PRO A 155 21.28 6.13 -11.96
CA PRO A 155 22.38 7.03 -12.30
C PRO A 155 22.39 8.30 -11.44
N ALA A 156 21.23 8.92 -11.23
CA ALA A 156 21.10 10.11 -10.40
C ALA A 156 21.37 9.82 -8.91
N LEU A 157 21.05 8.61 -8.43
CA LEU A 157 21.45 8.16 -7.10
C LEU A 157 22.98 8.04 -6.99
N PHE A 158 23.65 7.45 -7.98
CA PHE A 158 25.11 7.34 -7.99
C PHE A 158 25.79 8.71 -7.96
N ASP A 159 25.27 9.68 -8.73
CA ASP A 159 25.81 11.04 -8.76
C ASP A 159 25.73 11.72 -7.39
N ARG A 160 24.58 11.63 -6.70
CA ARG A 160 24.44 12.18 -5.33
C ARG A 160 25.42 11.54 -4.34
N VAL A 161 25.67 10.24 -4.47
CA VAL A 161 26.62 9.51 -3.61
C VAL A 161 28.07 9.91 -3.92
N ARG A 162 28.39 10.16 -5.21
CA ARG A 162 29.68 10.73 -5.63
C ARG A 162 29.91 12.13 -5.06
N GLU A 163 28.89 12.98 -5.09
CA GLU A 163 28.94 14.31 -4.47
C GLU A 163 29.16 14.25 -2.95
N ALA A 164 28.63 13.21 -2.30
CA ALA A 164 28.85 12.95 -0.87
C ALA A 164 30.25 12.39 -0.54
N GLY A 165 31.09 12.14 -1.56
CA GLY A 165 32.49 11.76 -1.39
C GLY A 165 32.80 10.28 -1.56
N VAL A 166 31.89 9.46 -2.07
CA VAL A 166 32.12 8.03 -2.35
C VAL A 166 32.28 7.82 -3.86
N ALA A 167 33.40 7.25 -4.30
CA ALA A 167 33.61 6.96 -5.71
C ALA A 167 32.80 5.73 -6.15
N VAL A 168 31.68 5.96 -6.85
CA VAL A 168 30.80 4.89 -7.35
C VAL A 168 31.17 4.51 -8.78
N GLU A 169 31.57 3.26 -8.99
CA GLU A 169 31.72 2.62 -10.30
C GLU A 169 30.51 1.73 -10.56
N HIS A 170 29.93 1.80 -11.76
CA HIS A 170 28.73 1.05 -12.12
C HIS A 170 28.96 0.28 -13.41
N SER A 171 28.58 -1.00 -13.42
CA SER A 171 28.59 -1.82 -14.63
C SER A 171 27.27 -2.56 -14.80
N GLU A 172 26.83 -2.65 -16.05
CA GLU A 172 25.60 -3.33 -16.43
C GLU A 172 25.87 -4.33 -17.54
N ARG A 173 25.39 -5.57 -17.37
CA ARG A 173 25.62 -6.68 -18.29
C ARG A 173 24.32 -7.39 -18.62
N GLY A 174 24.20 -7.86 -19.85
CA GLY A 174 23.01 -8.56 -20.34
C GLY A 174 22.01 -7.64 -21.04
N SER A 175 20.78 -8.11 -21.24
CA SER A 175 19.71 -7.33 -21.87
C SER A 175 18.61 -7.07 -20.86
N GLU A 176 18.36 -5.80 -20.59
CA GLU A 176 17.27 -5.33 -19.74
C GLU A 176 15.92 -5.87 -20.23
N HIS A 177 15.12 -6.34 -19.29
CA HIS A 177 13.74 -6.76 -19.53
C HIS A 177 12.81 -6.15 -18.49
N ALA A 178 11.52 -6.06 -18.82
CA ALA A 178 10.55 -5.36 -17.99
C ALA A 178 10.38 -6.07 -16.64
N LEU A 179 10.71 -5.36 -15.57
CA LEU A 179 10.46 -5.80 -14.21
C LEU A 179 9.10 -5.31 -13.73
N SER A 180 8.54 -6.01 -12.74
CA SER A 180 7.34 -5.51 -12.07
C SER A 180 7.66 -4.19 -11.37
N PRO A 181 6.71 -3.23 -11.26
CA PRO A 181 6.95 -1.96 -10.56
C PRO A 181 7.41 -2.14 -9.11
N VAL A 182 7.03 -3.26 -8.47
CA VAL A 182 7.47 -3.60 -7.11
C VAL A 182 8.94 -4.05 -7.14
N THR A 183 9.32 -4.88 -8.10
CA THR A 183 10.70 -5.32 -8.27
C THR A 183 11.62 -4.15 -8.57
N GLU A 184 11.23 -3.22 -9.45
CA GLU A 184 12.04 -2.02 -9.73
C GLU A 184 12.30 -1.18 -8.46
N LEU A 185 11.26 -0.93 -7.67
CA LEU A 185 11.38 -0.20 -6.40
C LEU A 185 12.28 -0.94 -5.41
N ALA A 186 12.15 -2.27 -5.34
CA ALA A 186 12.96 -3.12 -4.48
C ALA A 186 14.45 -3.00 -4.83
N VAL A 187 14.77 -3.09 -6.12
CA VAL A 187 16.14 -2.94 -6.61
C VAL A 187 16.68 -1.56 -6.29
N PHE A 188 15.91 -0.50 -6.58
CA PHE A 188 16.34 0.86 -6.29
C PHE A 188 16.64 1.05 -4.80
N ARG A 189 15.77 0.58 -3.91
CA ARG A 189 15.94 0.70 -2.46
C ARG A 189 17.10 -0.14 -1.95
N LEU A 190 17.33 -1.32 -2.51
CA LEU A 190 18.44 -2.19 -2.15
C LEU A 190 19.78 -1.51 -2.45
N VAL A 191 19.91 -0.95 -3.66
CA VAL A 191 21.11 -0.21 -4.06
C VAL A 191 21.27 1.06 -3.23
N GLN A 192 20.18 1.79 -2.98
CA GLN A 192 20.19 3.01 -2.16
C GLN A 192 20.67 2.73 -0.73
N GLU A 193 20.11 1.72 -0.07
CA GLU A 193 20.47 1.40 1.30
C GLU A 193 21.92 0.91 1.39
N ALA A 194 22.35 0.06 0.44
CA ALA A 194 23.73 -0.41 0.38
C ALA A 194 24.73 0.76 0.25
N LEU A 195 24.50 1.69 -0.70
CA LEU A 195 25.37 2.87 -0.87
C LEU A 195 25.30 3.84 0.32
N THR A 196 24.13 3.98 0.94
CA THR A 196 23.98 4.77 2.16
C THR A 196 24.76 4.16 3.31
N ASN A 197 24.80 2.83 3.40
CA ASN A 197 25.60 2.12 4.40
C ASN A 197 27.09 2.29 4.15
N THR A 198 27.58 2.24 2.91
CA THR A 198 28.96 2.59 2.57
C THR A 198 29.30 4.01 3.06
N LEU A 199 28.45 4.99 2.77
CA LEU A 199 28.65 6.37 3.19
C LEU A 199 28.67 6.53 4.72
N LYS A 200 27.80 5.81 5.43
CA LYS A 200 27.71 5.87 6.90
C LYS A 200 28.87 5.18 7.61
N HIS A 201 29.32 4.03 7.10
CA HIS A 201 30.21 3.12 7.83
C HIS A 201 31.65 3.15 7.35
N VAL A 202 31.89 3.43 6.05
CA VAL A 202 33.24 3.58 5.50
C VAL A 202 33.64 5.05 5.45
N GLY A 203 32.71 5.92 5.02
CA GLY A 203 32.88 7.37 5.03
C GLY A 203 33.42 7.96 3.71
N PRO A 204 33.71 9.27 3.70
CA PRO A 204 34.22 9.97 2.51
C PRO A 204 35.59 9.45 2.07
N GLY A 205 35.75 9.18 0.78
CA GLY A 205 36.95 8.58 0.18
C GLY A 205 36.81 7.09 -0.15
N ALA A 206 35.72 6.45 0.27
CA ALA A 206 35.41 5.05 -0.06
C ALA A 206 35.16 4.84 -1.56
N ARG A 207 35.40 3.62 -2.03
CA ARG A 207 35.03 3.15 -3.37
C ARG A 207 33.88 2.16 -3.26
N ALA A 208 32.88 2.33 -4.10
CA ALA A 208 31.76 1.40 -4.22
C ALA A 208 31.60 0.94 -5.67
N GLU A 209 31.42 -0.36 -5.87
CA GLU A 209 31.14 -0.99 -7.17
C GLU A 209 29.71 -1.50 -7.16
N VAL A 210 28.92 -1.12 -8.18
CA VAL A 210 27.54 -1.56 -8.38
C VAL A 210 27.43 -2.31 -9.71
N ASP A 211 27.19 -3.61 -9.63
CA ASP A 211 27.02 -4.48 -10.79
C ASP A 211 25.56 -4.91 -10.94
N LEU A 212 24.97 -4.66 -12.11
CA LEU A 212 23.67 -5.19 -12.52
C LEU A 212 23.89 -6.23 -13.62
N SER A 213 23.46 -7.47 -13.39
CA SER A 213 23.57 -8.56 -14.35
C SER A 213 22.19 -9.14 -14.68
N TRP A 214 21.73 -8.85 -15.89
CA TRP A 214 20.47 -9.33 -16.43
C TRP A 214 20.63 -10.77 -16.93
N CYS A 215 20.00 -11.70 -16.22
CA CYS A 215 19.88 -13.10 -16.61
C CYS A 215 18.48 -13.36 -17.17
N ARG A 216 18.26 -14.58 -17.69
CA ARG A 216 17.02 -14.93 -18.41
C ARG A 216 15.76 -14.73 -17.58
N ASP A 217 15.81 -15.11 -16.30
CA ASP A 217 14.67 -15.10 -15.38
C ASP A 217 14.95 -14.34 -14.07
N GLU A 218 16.12 -13.69 -13.94
CA GLU A 218 16.54 -13.00 -12.72
C GLU A 218 17.40 -11.77 -13.02
N LEU A 219 17.36 -10.79 -12.13
CA LEU A 219 18.29 -9.67 -12.10
C LEU A 219 19.21 -9.84 -10.88
N VAL A 220 20.49 -10.06 -11.12
CA VAL A 220 21.50 -10.19 -10.07
C VAL A 220 22.14 -8.83 -9.81
N ILE A 221 22.13 -8.40 -8.56
CA ILE A 221 22.70 -7.12 -8.13
C ILE A 221 23.81 -7.39 -7.13
N ALA A 222 24.98 -6.82 -7.37
CA ALA A 222 26.07 -6.83 -6.40
C ALA A 222 26.51 -5.40 -6.11
N VAL A 223 26.51 -5.03 -4.83
CA VAL A 223 27.08 -3.78 -4.34
C VAL A 223 28.26 -4.14 -3.45
N ARG A 224 29.46 -3.66 -3.80
CA ARG A 224 30.70 -3.91 -3.08
C ARG A 224 31.30 -2.58 -2.65
N ASP A 225 31.96 -2.56 -1.51
CA ASP A 225 32.77 -1.42 -1.07
C ASP A 225 34.13 -1.87 -0.54
N ASP A 226 35.06 -0.92 -0.44
CA ASP A 226 36.42 -1.13 0.07
C ASP A 226 36.54 -1.00 1.60
N GLY A 227 35.41 -1.00 2.31
CA GLY A 227 35.36 -0.98 3.76
C GLY A 227 35.89 -2.27 4.39
N PRO A 228 36.13 -2.28 5.72
CA PRO A 228 36.71 -3.41 6.46
C PRO A 228 35.80 -4.66 6.53
N GLY A 229 34.69 -4.69 5.79
CA GLY A 229 33.64 -5.69 5.89
C GLY A 229 32.83 -5.56 7.19
N PRO A 230 31.70 -6.27 7.29
CA PRO A 230 30.88 -6.23 8.49
C PRO A 230 31.63 -6.81 9.69
N THR A 231 31.78 -6.02 10.76
CA THR A 231 32.27 -6.51 12.06
C THR A 231 31.23 -7.38 12.79
N SER A 232 29.98 -7.36 12.32
CA SER A 232 28.85 -8.16 12.81
C SER A 232 27.77 -8.35 11.72
N ALA A 233 27.08 -9.49 11.74
CA ALA A 233 26.07 -9.92 10.76
C ALA A 233 24.78 -9.06 10.68
N GLU A 234 24.71 -7.94 11.39
CA GLU A 234 23.49 -7.12 11.55
C GLU A 234 23.11 -6.32 10.28
N GLY A 235 24.09 -5.92 9.46
CA GLY A 235 23.84 -5.09 8.27
C GLY A 235 23.10 -5.79 7.12
N GLY A 236 23.34 -7.09 6.91
CA GLY A 236 22.71 -7.86 5.83
C GLY A 236 21.25 -8.23 6.11
N GLN A 237 20.85 -8.33 7.38
CA GLN A 237 19.52 -8.78 7.79
C GLN A 237 18.42 -7.73 7.50
N GLY A 238 18.75 -6.44 7.59
CA GLY A 238 17.81 -5.36 7.28
C GLY A 238 17.38 -5.36 5.81
N LEU A 239 18.33 -5.64 4.91
CA LEU A 239 18.08 -5.68 3.47
C LEU A 239 17.20 -6.86 3.05
N VAL A 240 17.49 -8.04 3.62
CA VAL A 240 16.68 -9.24 3.40
C VAL A 240 15.25 -9.04 3.92
N ARG A 241 15.10 -8.44 5.11
CA ARG A 241 13.77 -8.12 5.67
C ARG A 241 12.98 -7.17 4.78
N ALA A 242 13.60 -6.10 4.30
CA ALA A 242 12.97 -5.19 3.34
C ALA A 242 12.52 -5.92 2.06
N GLY A 243 13.34 -6.84 1.55
CA GLY A 243 12.99 -7.72 0.43
C GLY A 243 11.72 -8.54 0.69
N PHE A 244 11.65 -9.24 1.82
CA PHE A 244 10.47 -10.03 2.20
C PHE A 244 9.21 -9.18 2.37
N VAL A 245 9.32 -8.00 2.98
CA VAL A 245 8.19 -7.06 3.13
C VAL A 245 7.62 -6.70 1.76
N MET A 246 8.47 -6.37 0.79
CA MET A 246 8.02 -6.02 -0.56
C MET A 246 7.37 -7.19 -1.29
N VAL A 247 7.89 -8.42 -1.13
CA VAL A 247 7.26 -9.60 -1.74
C VAL A 247 5.89 -9.85 -1.12
N VAL A 248 5.75 -9.74 0.20
CA VAL A 248 4.46 -9.93 0.89
C VAL A 248 3.44 -8.86 0.50
N GLU A 249 3.84 -7.59 0.46
CA GLU A 249 2.96 -6.46 0.10
C GLU A 249 2.54 -6.46 -1.39
N SER A 250 3.22 -7.24 -2.24
CA SER A 250 2.83 -7.36 -3.66
C SER A 250 1.70 -8.37 -3.90
N GLN A 251 1.30 -9.12 -2.88
CA GLN A 251 0.34 -10.22 -2.99
C GLN A 251 -1.02 -9.73 -2.54
N GLU A 252 -2.04 -9.84 -3.39
CA GLU A 252 -3.38 -9.28 -3.14
C GLU A 252 -4.07 -9.83 -1.88
N ASP A 253 -3.64 -11.00 -1.40
CA ASP A 253 -4.22 -11.71 -0.26
C ASP A 253 -3.32 -11.73 0.99
N MET A 254 -2.25 -10.92 1.01
CA MET A 254 -1.32 -10.82 2.14
C MET A 254 -0.98 -9.38 2.48
N ARG A 255 -0.56 -9.15 3.73
CA ARG A 255 -0.08 -7.86 4.23
C ARG A 255 0.88 -8.07 5.39
N VAL A 256 1.81 -7.15 5.59
CA VAL A 256 2.70 -7.16 6.75
C VAL A 256 2.00 -6.48 7.94
N VAL A 257 1.85 -7.22 9.04
CA VAL A 257 1.18 -6.74 10.28
C VAL A 257 2.16 -6.32 11.37
N GLY A 258 3.46 -6.51 11.15
CA GLY A 258 4.54 -6.16 12.08
C GLY A 258 5.90 -6.62 11.56
N GLU A 259 6.95 -5.95 12.03
CA GLU A 259 8.34 -6.27 11.73
C GLU A 259 9.17 -6.24 13.00
N ALA A 260 10.20 -7.07 13.07
CA ALA A 260 11.13 -7.09 14.20
C ALA A 260 12.57 -7.31 13.73
N GLY A 261 13.52 -6.72 14.46
CA GLY A 261 14.96 -6.92 14.24
C GLY A 261 15.51 -8.20 14.86
N ASP A 262 14.85 -8.72 15.91
CA ASP A 262 15.21 -9.96 16.60
C ASP A 262 14.04 -10.60 17.35
N GLY A 263 14.30 -11.77 17.94
CA GLY A 263 13.32 -12.56 18.67
C GLY A 263 12.73 -11.88 19.92
N HIS A 264 13.45 -10.96 20.57
CA HIS A 264 12.93 -10.26 21.74
C HIS A 264 11.90 -9.21 21.32
N ASP A 265 12.26 -8.39 20.33
CA ASP A 265 11.35 -7.40 19.76
C ASP A 265 10.14 -8.08 19.10
N ALA A 266 10.35 -9.22 18.44
CA ALA A 266 9.28 -10.01 17.84
C ALA A 266 8.22 -10.42 18.88
N LEU A 267 8.62 -10.87 20.06
CA LEU A 267 7.68 -11.25 21.12
C LEU A 267 6.89 -10.07 21.69
N HIS A 268 7.52 -8.89 21.77
CA HIS A 268 6.87 -7.68 22.27
C HIS A 268 5.91 -7.05 21.27
N GLN A 269 6.24 -7.13 19.98
CA GLN A 269 5.51 -6.49 18.90
C GLN A 269 4.55 -7.42 18.16
N LEU A 270 4.55 -8.73 18.49
CA LEU A 270 3.67 -9.70 17.84
C LEU A 270 2.21 -9.34 18.06
N THR A 271 1.57 -8.89 16.99
CA THR A 271 0.12 -8.71 16.89
C THR A 271 -0.54 -10.00 16.38
N ALA A 272 -1.87 -10.02 16.25
CA ALA A 272 -2.57 -11.17 15.70
C ALA A 272 -2.17 -11.41 14.23
N ALA A 273 -1.23 -12.33 14.01
CA ALA A 273 -0.74 -12.74 12.70
C ALA A 273 -1.16 -14.19 12.39
N ASP A 274 -1.42 -14.50 11.13
CA ASP A 274 -1.70 -15.87 10.69
C ASP A 274 -0.40 -16.67 10.50
N VAL A 275 0.62 -16.01 9.94
CA VAL A 275 1.94 -16.58 9.65
C VAL A 275 3.03 -15.61 10.09
N VAL A 276 4.10 -16.14 10.67
CA VAL A 276 5.34 -15.42 10.99
C VAL A 276 6.49 -16.00 10.19
N LEU A 277 7.15 -15.16 9.39
CA LEU A 277 8.43 -15.49 8.77
C LEU A 277 9.54 -15.22 9.79
N MET A 278 10.26 -16.25 10.21
CA MET A 278 11.20 -16.19 11.32
C MET A 278 12.62 -16.51 10.86
N ASP A 279 13.53 -15.54 10.91
CA ASP A 279 14.94 -15.80 10.64
C ASP A 279 15.54 -16.70 11.73
N VAL A 280 16.21 -17.79 11.34
CA VAL A 280 16.91 -18.67 12.28
C VAL A 280 18.00 -17.91 13.04
N ARG A 281 18.77 -17.09 12.33
CA ARG A 281 19.94 -16.38 12.90
C ARG A 281 19.56 -14.93 13.12
N MET A 282 19.26 -14.56 14.36
CA MET A 282 18.96 -13.19 14.79
C MET A 282 19.81 -12.79 16.00
N PRO A 283 20.13 -11.49 16.18
CA PRO A 283 20.86 -11.01 17.35
C PRO A 283 20.01 -11.11 18.63
N ARG A 284 20.64 -11.12 19.81
CA ARG A 284 20.01 -11.23 21.16
C ARG A 284 19.23 -12.53 21.43
N MET A 285 18.19 -12.83 20.66
CA MET A 285 17.37 -14.05 20.73
C MET A 285 17.22 -14.63 19.32
N ASP A 286 17.66 -15.87 19.15
CA ASP A 286 17.56 -16.58 17.87
C ASP A 286 16.10 -16.96 17.51
N GLY A 287 15.88 -17.31 16.24
CA GLY A 287 14.54 -17.65 15.76
C GLY A 287 13.97 -18.93 16.34
N VAL A 288 14.81 -19.86 16.81
CA VAL A 288 14.35 -21.13 17.37
C VAL A 288 13.74 -20.91 18.76
N GLU A 289 14.43 -20.15 19.62
CA GLU A 289 13.93 -19.77 20.94
C GLU A 289 12.73 -18.81 20.82
N ALA A 290 12.77 -17.86 19.88
CA ALA A 290 11.64 -16.98 19.60
C ALA A 290 10.39 -17.79 19.21
N THR A 291 10.54 -18.75 18.30
CA THR A 291 9.46 -19.66 17.88
C THR A 291 8.86 -20.41 19.06
N ARG A 292 9.71 -20.99 19.93
CA ARG A 292 9.27 -21.72 21.12
C ARG A 292 8.38 -20.85 22.02
N ARG A 293 8.75 -19.59 22.20
CA ARG A 293 7.99 -18.64 23.05
C ARG A 293 6.71 -18.15 22.38
N VAL A 294 6.76 -17.80 21.09
CA VAL A 294 5.59 -17.35 20.32
C VAL A 294 4.49 -18.40 20.34
N LEU A 295 4.85 -19.68 20.20
CA LEU A 295 3.89 -20.77 20.15
C LEU A 295 3.24 -21.13 21.50
N THR A 296 3.71 -20.58 22.62
CA THR A 296 3.04 -20.74 23.93
C THR A 296 1.85 -19.80 24.12
N GLY A 297 1.62 -18.85 23.22
CA GLY A 297 0.52 -17.90 23.30
C GLY A 297 -0.86 -18.50 22.95
N HIS A 298 -1.93 -17.89 23.49
CA HIS A 298 -3.32 -18.35 23.30
C HIS A 298 -3.83 -18.21 21.85
N ARG A 299 -3.14 -17.44 21.00
CA ARG A 299 -3.37 -17.31 19.55
C ARG A 299 -2.04 -17.42 18.81
N ALA A 300 -1.41 -18.58 18.93
CA ALA A 300 -0.12 -18.85 18.31
C ALA A 300 -0.22 -18.79 16.76
N PRO A 301 0.57 -17.95 16.08
CA PRO A 301 0.65 -17.94 14.62
C PRO A 301 1.34 -19.20 14.11
N LYS A 302 1.20 -19.50 12.81
CA LYS A 302 2.07 -20.49 12.16
C LYS A 302 3.45 -19.88 11.92
N VAL A 303 4.51 -20.55 12.31
CA VAL A 303 5.88 -20.05 12.11
C VAL A 303 6.55 -20.77 10.94
N VAL A 304 7.07 -20.00 9.98
CA VAL A 304 7.89 -20.48 8.86
C VAL A 304 9.31 -19.98 9.06
N MET A 305 10.27 -20.88 9.15
CA MET A 305 11.66 -20.51 9.39
C MET A 305 12.39 -20.13 8.10
N LEU A 306 13.11 -19.03 8.11
CA LEU A 306 14.02 -18.60 7.05
C LEU A 306 15.43 -19.08 7.38
N THR A 307 16.02 -19.91 6.53
CA THR A 307 17.38 -20.43 6.71
C THR A 307 18.24 -20.21 5.48
N THR A 308 19.54 -20.12 5.66
CA THR A 308 20.53 -20.29 4.59
C THR A 308 20.67 -21.79 4.26
N TYR A 309 21.35 -22.14 3.16
CA TYR A 309 21.43 -23.50 2.58
C TYR A 309 21.79 -24.66 3.54
N ASP A 310 22.33 -24.41 4.75
CA ASP A 310 22.64 -25.45 5.75
C ASP A 310 21.43 -25.75 6.66
N LEU A 311 20.70 -26.80 6.32
CA LEU A 311 19.46 -27.22 6.98
C LEU A 311 19.66 -28.15 8.19
N ASP A 312 20.86 -28.61 8.51
CA ASP A 312 20.97 -29.86 9.28
C ASP A 312 20.75 -29.70 10.80
N GLU A 313 21.43 -28.75 11.46
CA GLU A 313 21.32 -28.61 12.94
C GLU A 313 20.14 -27.72 13.36
N TYR A 314 19.88 -26.65 12.61
CA TYR A 314 18.83 -25.69 12.94
C TYR A 314 17.43 -26.13 12.53
N ALA A 315 17.26 -26.89 11.44
CA ALA A 315 15.92 -27.35 11.05
C ALA A 315 15.33 -28.33 12.06
N PHE A 316 16.17 -29.21 12.61
CA PHE A 316 15.72 -30.15 13.64
C PHE A 316 15.36 -29.43 14.96
N ALA A 317 16.13 -28.39 15.32
CA ALA A 317 15.82 -27.55 16.48
C ALA A 317 14.52 -26.75 16.30
N ALA A 318 14.30 -26.18 15.12
CA ALA A 318 13.09 -25.42 14.79
C ALA A 318 11.83 -26.29 14.70
N LEU A 319 11.92 -27.51 14.12
CA LEU A 319 10.81 -28.47 14.12
C LEU A 319 10.42 -28.85 15.56
N ARG A 320 11.41 -29.14 16.42
CA ARG A 320 11.16 -29.39 17.84
C ARG A 320 10.58 -28.18 18.57
N ALA A 321 10.91 -26.96 18.12
CA ALA A 321 10.32 -25.74 18.65
C ALA A 321 8.88 -25.51 18.17
N GLY A 322 8.38 -26.27 17.19
CA GLY A 322 7.00 -26.21 16.70
C GLY A 322 6.80 -25.45 15.38
N ALA A 323 7.88 -25.13 14.65
CA ALA A 323 7.77 -24.48 13.34
C ALA A 323 6.93 -25.33 12.35
N GLY A 324 6.07 -24.66 11.58
CA GLY A 324 5.18 -25.28 10.59
C GLY A 324 5.80 -25.48 9.20
N GLY A 325 6.95 -24.85 8.91
CA GLY A 325 7.63 -24.94 7.62
C GLY A 325 8.99 -24.24 7.60
N PHE A 326 9.70 -24.37 6.46
CA PHE A 326 11.01 -23.76 6.21
C PHE A 326 11.04 -23.17 4.80
N LEU A 327 11.74 -22.05 4.64
CA LEU A 327 12.03 -21.40 3.38
C LEU A 327 13.52 -21.03 3.33
N VAL A 328 14.16 -21.29 2.18
CA VAL A 328 15.58 -20.96 1.97
C VAL A 328 15.67 -19.52 1.48
N LYS A 329 16.54 -18.71 2.11
CA LYS A 329 16.65 -17.28 1.81
C LYS A 329 17.11 -16.96 0.38
N ASP A 330 17.80 -17.90 -0.26
CA ASP A 330 18.47 -17.72 -1.56
C ASP A 330 17.69 -18.38 -2.73
N SER A 331 16.47 -18.85 -2.49
CA SER A 331 15.57 -19.37 -3.54
C SER A 331 14.46 -18.35 -3.82
N ASP A 332 13.96 -18.30 -5.06
CA ASP A 332 12.76 -17.54 -5.43
C ASP A 332 11.67 -17.79 -4.37
N PRO A 333 11.39 -16.81 -3.50
CA PRO A 333 10.58 -17.05 -2.32
C PRO A 333 9.13 -17.09 -2.78
N ASP A 334 8.64 -18.28 -3.10
CA ASP A 334 7.21 -18.51 -3.27
C ASP A 334 6.54 -18.51 -1.88
N ILE A 335 6.44 -17.30 -1.31
CA ILE A 335 5.85 -17.04 0.02
C ILE A 335 4.38 -17.49 0.02
N ALA A 336 3.68 -17.36 -1.11
CA ALA A 336 2.31 -17.81 -1.28
C ALA A 336 2.20 -19.34 -1.19
N ALA A 337 3.11 -20.10 -1.82
CA ALA A 337 3.19 -21.54 -1.66
C ALA A 337 3.61 -21.95 -0.24
N ALA A 338 4.58 -21.24 0.35
CA ALA A 338 5.03 -21.47 1.73
C ALA A 338 3.88 -21.30 2.74
N ARG A 339 3.11 -20.21 2.62
CA ARG A 339 1.90 -19.98 3.40
C ARG A 339 0.88 -21.07 3.14
N SER A 340 0.57 -21.38 1.89
CA SER A 340 -0.44 -22.38 1.52
C SER A 340 -0.10 -23.78 2.05
N ALA A 341 1.17 -24.19 2.00
CA ALA A 341 1.63 -25.46 2.57
C ALA A 341 1.55 -25.46 4.10
N THR A 342 1.91 -24.35 4.73
CA THR A 342 1.87 -24.21 6.20
C THR A 342 0.44 -24.19 6.73
N MET A 343 -0.48 -23.54 6.01
CA MET A 343 -1.91 -23.50 6.34
C MET A 343 -2.61 -24.86 6.17
N ARG A 344 -2.08 -25.74 5.31
CA ARG A 344 -2.63 -27.09 5.05
C ARG A 344 -2.12 -28.19 6.00
N GLY A 345 -1.25 -27.88 6.98
CA GLY A 345 -0.85 -28.85 8.01
C GLY A 345 0.62 -29.26 8.03
N GLY A 346 1.51 -28.51 7.36
CA GLY A 346 2.96 -28.63 7.52
C GLY A 346 3.64 -29.46 6.44
N GLY A 347 4.65 -28.87 5.81
CA GLY A 347 5.44 -29.49 4.74
C GLY A 347 6.56 -28.56 4.27
N ARG A 348 7.70 -29.15 3.92
CA ARG A 348 8.87 -28.42 3.38
C ARG A 348 8.47 -27.80 2.03
N VAL A 349 8.59 -26.47 1.89
CA VAL A 349 8.43 -25.78 0.60
C VAL A 349 9.82 -25.41 0.11
N THR A 350 10.35 -26.21 -0.81
CA THR A 350 11.51 -25.84 -1.63
C THR A 350 10.99 -25.21 -2.91
N GLY A 351 11.29 -23.94 -3.15
CA GLY A 351 11.05 -23.33 -4.46
C GLY A 351 11.94 -23.97 -5.53
N GLY A 352 11.36 -24.45 -6.62
CA GLY A 352 12.07 -24.84 -7.86
C GLY A 352 12.80 -26.20 -7.86
N PRO A 353 13.07 -26.80 -9.04
CA PRO A 353 13.40 -28.22 -9.18
C PRO A 353 14.76 -28.56 -8.57
N ALA A 354 14.82 -29.69 -7.88
CA ALA A 354 16.04 -30.25 -7.32
C ALA A 354 17.18 -30.27 -8.36
N ARG A 355 18.18 -29.40 -8.20
CA ARG A 355 19.45 -29.51 -8.91
C ARG A 355 20.07 -30.85 -8.53
N ARG A 356 20.21 -31.74 -9.52
CA ARG A 356 21.01 -32.97 -9.40
C ARG A 356 22.45 -32.58 -9.08
N ASP A 357 22.94 -33.12 -7.98
CA ASP A 357 24.34 -33.08 -7.57
C ASP A 357 25.25 -33.63 -8.69
N PRO A 358 26.22 -32.83 -9.22
CA PRO A 358 27.11 -33.28 -10.27
C PRO A 358 28.19 -34.27 -9.80
N HIS A 359 28.29 -34.58 -8.50
CA HIS A 359 29.39 -35.39 -7.96
C HIS A 359 29.09 -36.84 -7.57
N ARG A 360 27.94 -37.39 -7.98
CA ARG A 360 27.69 -38.85 -7.83
C ARG A 360 28.08 -39.63 -9.09
N SER A 361 29.33 -40.08 -9.14
CA SER A 361 29.74 -41.13 -10.07
C SER A 361 29.04 -42.46 -9.72
N PRO A 362 28.50 -43.19 -10.71
CA PRO A 362 27.87 -44.49 -10.46
C PRO A 362 28.93 -45.56 -10.21
N ARG A 363 28.72 -46.38 -9.18
CA ARG A 363 29.27 -47.74 -9.11
C ARG A 363 28.19 -48.72 -9.51
#